data_AF-A0A960QZE5-F1
#
_entry.id   AF-A0A960QZE5-F1
#
_cell.length_a   1.000
_cell.length_b   1.000
_cell.length_c   1.000
_cell.angle_alpha   90.00
_cell.angle_beta   90.00
_cell.angle_gamma   90.00
#
_symmetry.space_group_name_H-M   'P 1'
#
loop_
_entity.id
_entity.type
_entity.pdbx_description
1 polymer ?
#
loop_
_entity_poly.entity_id
_entity_poly.type
_entity_poly.pdbx_seq_one_letter_code
_entity_poly.pdbx_strand_id
1 'polypeptide(L)' 'KKVKNFKDFVALIEEADGPFIVIETNRQERLSFEKREAEVLNQEILERYAIPHDRSEDLR' A
#
# COMPACT_ATOMS: atom_id res chain seq x y z
N LYS A 1 -0.98 11.49 -6.99
CA LYS A 1 -0.55 12.69 -6.20
C LYS A 1 0.93 12.52 -5.86
N LYS A 2 1.72 13.60 -5.67
CA LYS A 2 3.13 13.46 -5.26
C LYS A 2 3.20 13.14 -3.76
N VAL A 3 3.87 12.05 -3.42
CA VAL A 3 4.05 11.59 -2.03
C VAL A 3 5.10 12.44 -1.33
N LYS A 4 4.79 12.96 -0.14
CA LYS A 4 5.70 13.78 0.66
C LYS A 4 6.46 12.99 1.72
N ASN A 5 5.81 12.00 2.33
CA ASN A 5 6.36 11.13 3.37
C ASN A 5 5.49 9.85 3.47
N PHE A 6 5.86 8.92 4.35
CA PHE A 6 5.14 7.65 4.51
C PHE A 6 3.71 7.81 5.05
N LYS A 7 3.46 8.77 5.94
CA LYS A 7 2.11 9.03 6.45
C LYS A 7 1.18 9.52 5.34
N ASP A 8 1.67 10.40 4.49
CA ASP A 8 0.97 10.86 3.28
C ASP A 8 0.74 9.70 2.31
N PHE A 9 1.73 8.82 2.11
CA PHE A 9 1.57 7.63 1.28
C PHE A 9 0.45 6.69 1.75
N VAL A 10 0.41 6.39 3.06
CA VAL A 10 -0.63 5.53 3.65
C VAL A 10 -2.01 6.15 3.46
N ALA A 11 -2.17 7.43 3.80
CA ALA A 11 -3.43 8.14 3.61
C ALA A 11 -3.90 8.12 2.15
N LEU A 12 -2.97 8.28 1.19
CA LEU A 12 -3.29 8.23 -0.23
C LEU A 12 -3.77 6.86 -0.71
N ILE A 13 -3.31 5.76 -0.12
CA ILE A 13 -3.79 4.41 -0.43
C ILE A 13 -5.17 4.17 0.17
N GLU A 14 -5.37 4.59 1.43
CA GLU A 14 -6.64 4.43 2.15
C GLU A 14 -7.78 5.23 1.46
N GLU A 15 -7.50 6.47 1.06
CA GLU A 15 -8.44 7.36 0.35
C GLU A 15 -8.65 7.01 -1.14
N ALA A 16 -7.92 6.03 -1.69
CA ALA A 16 -8.03 5.72 -3.12
C ALA A 16 -9.33 4.97 -3.45
N ASP A 17 -10.25 5.61 -4.17
CA ASP A 17 -11.54 5.02 -4.56
C ASP A 17 -11.48 4.13 -5.83
N GLY A 18 -10.31 4.06 -6.48
CA GLY A 18 -10.12 3.31 -7.72
C GLY A 18 -9.91 1.80 -7.51
N PRO A 19 -10.18 0.97 -8.54
CA PRO A 19 -9.92 -0.47 -8.47
C PRO A 19 -8.42 -0.82 -8.47
N PHE A 20 -7.56 0.14 -8.84
CA PHE A 20 -6.12 -0.04 -8.90
C PHE A 20 -5.38 1.02 -8.07
N ILE A 21 -4.33 0.60 -7.39
CA ILE A 21 -3.30 1.47 -6.85
C ILE A 21 -2.15 1.51 -7.84
N VAL A 22 -1.77 2.72 -8.30
CA VAL A 22 -0.66 2.92 -9.24
C VAL A 22 0.43 3.73 -8.55
N ILE A 23 1.63 3.15 -8.46
CA ILE A 23 2.82 3.77 -7.88
C ILE A 23 3.81 4.02 -9.00
N GLU A 24 4.22 5.28 -9.16
CA GLU A 24 5.31 5.66 -10.07
C GLU A 24 6.61 5.79 -9.28
N THR A 25 7.64 5.05 -9.69
CA THR A 25 8.94 5.06 -9.03
C THR A 25 9.79 6.23 -9.52
N ASN A 26 10.89 6.54 -8.80
CA ASN A 26 11.87 7.53 -9.25
C ASN A 26 12.59 7.16 -10.56
N ARG A 27 12.46 5.90 -11.01
CA ARG A 27 12.96 5.40 -12.29
C ARG A 27 11.92 5.47 -13.41
N GLN A 28 10.79 6.14 -13.17
CA GLN A 28 9.66 6.26 -14.11
C GLN A 28 9.00 4.90 -14.41
N GLU A 29 9.17 3.91 -13.53
CA GLU A 29 8.46 2.63 -13.63
C GLU A 29 7.07 2.80 -13.01
N ARG A 30 6.08 2.08 -13.55
CA ARG A 30 4.72 2.06 -13.01
C ARG A 30 4.40 0.67 -12.49
N LEU A 31 4.08 0.62 -11.20
CA LEU A 31 3.59 -0.57 -10.52
C LEU A 31 2.09 -0.40 -10.30
N SER A 32 1.31 -1.36 -10.78
CA SER A 32 -0.15 -1.34 -10.65
C SER A 32 -0.61 -2.56 -9.87
N PHE A 33 -1.41 -2.34 -8.84
CA PHE A 33 -1.96 -3.39 -7.98
C PHE A 33 -3.48 -3.30 -7.98
N GLU A 34 -4.18 -4.43 -8.12
CA GLU A 34 -5.62 -4.45 -7.88
C GLU A 34 -5.89 -4.27 -6.39
N LYS A 35 -6.65 -3.23 -6.02
CA LYS A 35 -6.86 -2.85 -4.62
C LYS A 35 -7.53 -3.96 -3.82
N ARG A 36 -8.61 -4.55 -4.37
CA ARG A 36 -9.38 -5.60 -3.69
C ARG A 36 -8.55 -6.87 -3.48
N GLU A 37 -7.82 -7.30 -4.51
CA GLU A 37 -6.96 -8.48 -4.41
C GLU A 37 -5.85 -8.27 -3.37
N ALA A 38 -5.22 -7.09 -3.37
CA ALA A 38 -4.20 -6.74 -2.37
C ALA A 38 -4.74 -6.74 -0.93
N GLU A 39 -5.96 -6.23 -0.70
CA GLU A 39 -6.62 -6.25 0.60
C GLU A 39 -6.91 -7.67 1.08
N VAL A 40 -7.38 -8.56 0.19
CA VAL A 40 -7.66 -9.96 0.50
C VAL A 40 -6.38 -10.73 0.85
N LEU A 41 -5.31 -10.53 0.08
CA LEU A 41 -4.04 -11.23 0.26
C LEU A 41 -3.20 -10.69 1.42
N ASN A 42 -3.50 -9.49 1.93
CA ASN A 42 -2.69 -8.83 2.96
C ASN A 42 -2.46 -9.75 4.18
N GLN A 43 -3.54 -10.30 4.74
CA GLN A 43 -3.44 -11.16 5.92
C GLN A 43 -2.63 -12.43 5.66
N GLU A 44 -2.82 -13.08 4.51
CA GLU A 44 -2.06 -14.28 4.12
C GLU A 44 -0.56 -13.99 4.01
N ILE A 45 -0.20 -12.83 3.44
CA ILE A 45 1.20 -12.41 3.31
C ILE A 45 1.81 -12.16 4.70
N LEU A 46 1.12 -11.43 5.59
CA LEU A 46 1.61 -11.16 6.94
C LEU A 46 1.85 -12.45 7.73
N GLU A 47 0.91 -13.38 7.68
CA GLU A 47 1.01 -14.68 8.34
C GLU A 47 2.18 -15.51 7.81
N ARG A 48 2.33 -15.58 6.46
CA ARG A 48 3.41 -16.32 5.80
C ARG A 48 4.80 -15.87 6.26
N TYR A 49 4.97 -14.58 6.54
CA TYR A 49 6.25 -13.99 6.92
C TYR A 49 6.35 -13.67 8.42
N ALA A 50 5.40 -14.14 9.25
CA ALA A 50 5.34 -13.88 10.68
C ALA A 50 5.42 -12.38 11.07
N ILE A 51 4.79 -11.53 10.25
CA ILE A 51 4.72 -10.09 10.49
C ILE A 51 3.44 -9.80 11.30
N PRO A 52 3.53 -9.17 12.48
CA PRO A 52 2.38 -9.01 13.37
C PRO A 52 1.36 -7.98 12.85
N HIS A 53 1.83 -6.96 12.14
CA HIS A 53 1.00 -5.88 11.60
C HIS A 53 1.61 -5.35 10.30
N ASP A 54 0.76 -4.92 9.37
CA ASP A 54 1.16 -4.32 8.09
C ASP A 54 1.92 -2.98 8.23
N ARG A 55 1.76 -2.30 9.37
CA ARG A 55 2.31 -0.99 9.66
C ARG A 55 2.91 -0.89 11.06
N SER A 56 3.89 0.00 11.20
CA SER A 56 4.45 0.42 12.48
C SER A 56 3.45 1.23 13.31
N GLU A 57 3.70 1.35 14.61
CA GLU A 57 2.82 2.05 15.56
C GLU A 57 2.48 3.49 15.18
N ASP A 58 3.41 4.23 14.58
CA ASP A 58 3.25 5.62 14.17
C ASP A 58 2.44 5.81 12.88
N LEU A 59 2.18 4.73 12.14
CA LEU A 59 1.44 4.71 10.88
C LEU A 59 0.08 4.01 10.96
N ARG A 60 -0.27 3.47 12.13
CA ARG A 60 -1.58 2.87 12.43
C ARG A 60 -2.58 3.88 12.96
#